data_AF-A0A0F7KCP3-F1
#
_entry.id   AF-A0A0F7KCP3-F1
#
_cell.length_a   1.000
_cell.length_b   1.000
_cell.length_c   1.000
_cell.angle_alpha   90.00
_cell.angle_beta   90.00
_cell.angle_gamma   90.00
#
_symmetry.space_group_name_H-M   'P 1'
#
loop_
_entity.id
_entity.type
_entity.pdbx_description
1 polymer ?
#
loop_
_entity_poly.entity_id
_entity_poly.type
_entity_poly.pdbx_seq_one_letter_code
_entity_poly.pdbx_strand_id
1 'polypeptide(L)'
;MQSPLQITIRDISSSDALEAHIRDKVEKLENFFDRIVSCHVVVEMPHKHHHQGKEFNVRINIGVPGNDIVVNRDHHEDPYVALREAFDAAKRQLEDHARRMQLKTKAHAADQIGHVARIFYEEGYGFIRGQDSVERYFHRDNVIDPSFELLQEGDEVKFIEELGAETPQAKRVSAGKHHLPE
;
A
#
# COMPACT_ATOMS: atom_id res chain seq x y z
N MET A 1 0.65 10.14 -12.60
CA MET A 1 -0.18 11.05 -11.79
C MET A 1 -1.43 11.46 -12.56
N GLN A 2 -2.47 11.94 -11.87
CA GLN A 2 -3.69 12.48 -12.50
C GLN A 2 -3.62 14.02 -12.71
N SER A 3 -2.87 14.74 -11.87
CA SER A 3 -2.61 16.18 -12.02
C SER A 3 -1.18 16.43 -12.51
N PRO A 4 -0.92 17.53 -13.26
CA PRO A 4 0.42 17.88 -13.69
C PRO A 4 1.31 18.23 -12.48
N LEU A 5 2.58 17.81 -12.54
CA LEU A 5 3.61 18.19 -11.58
C LEU A 5 3.73 19.72 -11.52
N GLN A 6 3.67 20.28 -10.30
CA GLN A 6 3.94 21.69 -10.05
C GLN A 6 5.30 21.84 -9.39
N ILE A 7 6.14 22.74 -9.92
CA ILE A 7 7.45 23.06 -9.37
C ILE A 7 7.50 24.57 -9.11
N THR A 8 7.94 24.96 -7.92
CA THR A 8 8.12 26.37 -7.53
C THR A 8 9.53 26.55 -6.98
N ILE A 9 10.32 27.40 -7.62
CA ILE A 9 11.67 27.73 -7.18
C ILE A 9 11.71 29.21 -6.82
N ARG A 10 12.14 29.55 -5.61
CA ARG A 10 12.23 30.94 -5.12
C ARG A 10 13.64 31.29 -4.70
N ASP A 11 14.13 32.44 -5.16
CA ASP A 11 15.42 33.02 -4.77
C ASP A 11 16.66 32.14 -5.08
N ILE A 12 16.62 31.36 -6.17
CA ILE A 12 17.74 30.49 -6.61
C ILE A 12 18.19 30.83 -8.04
N SER A 13 19.50 31.02 -8.23
CA SER A 13 20.09 31.51 -9.48
C SER A 13 20.22 30.48 -10.62
N SER A 14 20.05 29.18 -10.34
CA SER A 14 20.17 28.09 -11.33
C SER A 14 18.99 27.13 -11.22
N SER A 15 17.85 27.55 -11.78
CA SER A 15 16.57 26.83 -11.69
C SER A 15 16.47 25.66 -12.66
N ASP A 16 17.04 25.74 -13.87
CA ASP A 16 16.75 24.78 -14.94
C ASP A 16 17.32 23.38 -14.66
N ALA A 17 18.57 23.32 -14.19
CA ALA A 17 19.21 22.07 -13.79
C ALA A 17 18.51 21.44 -12.57
N LEU A 18 18.05 22.29 -11.65
CA LEU A 18 17.33 21.86 -10.46
C LEU A 18 15.93 21.35 -10.81
N GLU A 19 15.22 22.02 -11.72
CA GLU A 19 13.91 21.61 -12.21
C GLU A 19 13.98 20.26 -12.95
N ALA A 20 14.98 20.08 -13.80
CA ALA A 20 15.23 18.79 -14.46
C ALA A 20 15.50 17.68 -13.43
N HIS A 21 16.28 17.98 -12.39
CA HIS A 21 16.57 17.02 -11.32
C HIS A 21 15.33 16.68 -10.48
N ILE A 22 14.48 17.67 -10.19
CA ILE A 22 13.19 17.48 -9.51
C ILE A 22 12.30 16.57 -10.36
N ARG A 23 12.19 16.82 -11.66
CA ARG A 23 11.36 16.04 -12.58
C ARG A 23 11.77 14.55 -12.61
N ASP A 24 13.07 14.26 -12.74
CA ASP A 24 13.60 12.88 -12.67
C ASP A 24 13.28 12.18 -11.34
N LYS A 25 13.37 12.90 -10.22
CA LYS A 25 13.02 12.35 -8.91
C LYS A 25 11.52 12.10 -8.74
N VAL A 26 10.67 12.97 -9.28
CA VAL A 26 9.21 12.77 -9.27
C VAL A 26 8.84 11.55 -10.10
N GLU A 27 9.41 11.39 -11.30
CA GLU A 27 9.15 10.23 -12.16
C GLU A 27 9.51 8.91 -11.43
N LYS A 28 10.64 8.88 -10.72
CA LYS A 28 11.02 7.74 -9.87
C LYS A 28 10.01 7.48 -8.75
N LEU A 29 9.41 8.53 -8.20
CA LEU A 29 8.41 8.42 -7.15
C LEU A 29 7.07 7.90 -7.70
N GLU A 30 6.67 8.34 -8.90
CA GLU A 30 5.49 7.83 -9.61
C GLU A 30 5.63 6.35 -9.96
N ASN A 31 6.80 5.93 -10.45
CA ASN A 31 7.09 4.52 -10.73
C ASN A 31 7.03 3.65 -9.45
N PHE A 32 7.26 4.25 -8.28
CA PHE A 32 7.19 3.57 -7.01
C PHE A 32 5.77 3.47 -6.45
N PHE A 33 4.95 4.51 -6.66
CA PHE A 33 3.55 4.56 -6.23
C PHE A 33 2.67 5.12 -7.34
N ASP A 34 1.94 4.25 -8.03
CA ASP A 34 1.12 4.56 -9.21
C ASP A 34 -0.14 5.39 -8.88
N ARG A 35 -0.55 5.42 -7.61
CA ARG A 35 -1.74 6.13 -7.13
C ARG A 35 -1.50 7.58 -6.69
N ILE A 36 -0.40 8.23 -7.08
CA ILE A 36 -0.21 9.66 -6.78
C ILE A 36 -1.21 10.49 -7.62
N VAL A 37 -1.99 11.33 -6.94
CA VAL A 37 -2.98 12.21 -7.56
C VAL A 37 -2.33 13.52 -7.99
N SER A 38 -1.52 14.12 -7.13
CA SER A 38 -0.84 15.38 -7.36
C SER A 38 0.53 15.41 -6.67
N CYS A 39 1.44 16.23 -7.20
CA CYS A 39 2.74 16.49 -6.59
C CYS A 39 3.10 17.96 -6.80
N HIS A 40 3.39 18.67 -5.71
CA HIS A 40 3.87 20.04 -5.71
C HIS A 40 5.18 20.13 -4.94
N VAL A 41 6.24 20.52 -5.65
CA VAL A 41 7.59 20.68 -5.09
C VAL A 41 7.91 22.17 -5.02
N VAL A 42 8.31 22.62 -3.83
CA VAL A 42 8.72 23.99 -3.57
C VAL A 42 10.15 23.96 -3.04
N VAL A 43 11.05 24.72 -3.67
CA VAL A 43 12.44 24.89 -3.24
C VAL A 43 12.71 26.37 -3.04
N GLU A 44 13.11 26.75 -1.83
CA GLU A 44 13.31 28.15 -1.45
C GLU A 44 14.66 28.31 -0.74
N MET A 45 15.34 29.43 -0.98
CA MET A 45 16.44 29.89 -0.14
C MET A 45 15.94 31.05 0.74
N PRO A 46 15.57 30.82 2.01
CA PRO A 46 15.20 31.91 2.92
C PRO A 46 16.36 32.92 3.06
N HIS A 47 16.01 34.21 3.10
CA HIS A 47 16.99 35.28 3.24
C HIS A 47 17.72 35.20 4.60
N LYS A 48 19.06 35.33 4.53
CA LYS A 48 20.06 35.37 5.61
C LYS A 48 19.51 35.71 7.01
N HIS A 49 19.47 34.73 7.91
CA HIS A 49 19.57 35.01 9.35
C HIS A 49 21.05 35.08 9.73
N HIS A 50 21.45 36.17 10.40
CA HIS A 50 22.85 36.55 10.64
C HIS A 50 23.71 35.54 11.44
N HIS A 51 23.14 34.43 11.92
CA HIS A 51 23.80 33.43 12.77
C HIS A 51 23.66 31.96 12.33
N GLN A 52 22.87 31.65 11.29
CA GLN A 52 22.70 30.29 10.75
C GLN A 52 22.84 30.37 9.22
N GLY A 53 23.58 29.42 8.64
CA GLY A 53 24.07 29.45 7.26
C GLY A 53 23.01 29.56 6.16
N LYS A 54 23.46 29.53 4.91
CA LYS A 54 22.59 29.54 3.71
C LYS A 54 21.88 28.19 3.58
N GLU A 55 20.83 27.99 4.35
CA GLU A 55 20.07 26.74 4.33
C GLU A 55 18.98 26.80 3.26
N PHE A 56 18.88 25.75 2.44
CA PHE A 56 17.76 25.56 1.53
C PHE A 56 16.59 24.90 2.25
N ASN A 57 15.38 25.38 1.98
CA ASN A 57 14.14 24.70 2.35
C ASN A 57 13.60 23.95 1.12
N VAL A 58 13.29 22.66 1.31
CA VAL A 58 12.56 21.86 0.34
C VAL A 58 11.25 21.40 0.97
N ARG A 59 10.14 21.76 0.33
CA ARG A 59 8.80 21.30 0.67
C ARG A 59 8.23 20.49 -0.47
N ILE A 60 7.78 19.27 -0.18
CA ILE A 60 7.11 18.37 -1.11
C ILE A 60 5.71 18.10 -0.58
N ASN A 61 4.69 18.41 -1.37
CA ASN A 61 3.31 18.05 -1.10
C ASN A 61 2.83 17.02 -2.12
N ILE A 62 2.43 15.84 -1.65
CA ILE A 62 2.00 14.72 -2.48
C ILE A 62 0.57 14.38 -2.11
N GLY A 63 -0.35 14.59 -3.04
CA GLY A 63 -1.73 14.15 -2.90
C GLY A 63 -1.85 12.66 -3.20
N VAL A 64 -2.41 11.89 -2.27
CA VAL A 64 -2.69 10.47 -2.41
C VAL A 64 -4.15 10.18 -2.08
N PRO A 65 -4.71 9.02 -2.48
CA PRO A 65 -6.10 8.70 -2.15
C PRO A 65 -6.33 8.73 -0.64
N GLY A 66 -7.24 9.60 -0.21
CA GLY A 66 -7.70 9.72 1.17
C GLY A 66 -6.76 10.45 2.14
N ASN A 67 -5.62 11.02 1.68
CA ASN A 67 -4.76 11.85 2.51
C ASN A 67 -3.77 12.69 1.68
N ASP A 68 -3.17 13.71 2.29
CA ASP A 68 -2.01 14.42 1.74
C ASP A 68 -0.74 14.10 2.54
N ILE A 69 0.37 13.94 1.83
CA ILE A 69 1.69 13.69 2.40
C ILE A 69 2.52 14.96 2.22
N VAL A 70 2.85 15.62 3.33
CA VAL A 70 3.66 16.83 3.33
C VAL A 70 5.00 16.55 3.97
N VAL A 71 6.07 16.72 3.20
CA VAL A 71 7.45 16.66 3.67
C VAL A 71 8.02 18.07 3.66
N ASN A 72 8.51 18.52 4.82
CA ASN A 72 9.31 19.72 4.94
C ASN A 72 10.71 19.34 5.40
N ARG A 73 11.74 19.78 4.67
CA ARG A 73 13.14 19.61 5.04
C ARG A 73 13.80 20.97 5.06
N ASP A 74 14.09 21.42 6.27
CA ASP A 74 14.93 22.56 6.56
C ASP A 74 16.36 22.02 6.82
N HIS A 75 17.41 22.80 6.54
CA HIS A 75 18.80 22.56 6.99
C HIS A 75 19.75 21.79 6.05
N HIS A 76 19.94 22.23 4.80
CA HIS A 76 21.18 21.87 4.06
C HIS A 76 21.78 23.06 3.31
N GLU A 77 23.11 23.13 3.30
CA GLU A 77 23.88 24.12 2.52
C GLU A 77 23.87 23.82 1.00
N ASP A 78 23.49 22.61 0.61
CA ASP A 78 23.42 22.15 -0.78
C ASP A 78 21.98 21.78 -1.17
N PRO A 79 21.41 22.38 -2.24
CA PRO A 79 20.03 22.14 -2.65
C PRO A 79 19.80 20.72 -3.16
N TYR A 80 20.82 20.06 -3.74
CA TYR A 80 20.71 18.69 -4.23
C TYR A 80 20.66 17.68 -3.09
N VAL A 81 21.37 17.96 -1.99
CA VAL A 81 21.31 17.14 -0.77
C VAL A 81 19.95 17.32 -0.10
N ALA A 82 19.50 18.56 0.08
CA ALA A 82 18.16 18.86 0.61
C ALA A 82 17.07 18.12 -0.18
N LEU A 83 17.15 18.19 -1.52
CA LEU A 83 16.19 17.55 -2.40
C LEU A 83 16.23 16.03 -2.25
N ARG A 84 17.41 15.42 -2.24
CA ARG A 84 17.55 13.97 -2.06
C ARG A 84 16.90 13.51 -0.76
N GLU A 85 17.22 14.15 0.36
CA GLU A 85 16.65 13.78 1.65
C GLU A 85 15.14 13.96 1.71
N ALA A 86 14.62 15.04 1.13
CA ALA A 86 13.18 15.28 1.07
C ALA A 86 12.45 14.19 0.27
N PHE A 87 12.97 13.79 -0.89
CA PHE A 87 12.40 12.69 -1.67
C PHE A 87 12.54 11.33 -0.97
N ASP A 88 13.66 11.07 -0.29
CA ASP A 88 13.83 9.84 0.48
C ASP A 88 12.87 9.78 1.68
N ALA A 89 12.56 10.92 2.30
CA ALA A 89 11.53 11.00 3.34
C ALA A 89 10.12 10.80 2.76
N ALA A 90 9.82 11.42 1.61
CA ALA A 90 8.55 11.26 0.91
C ALA A 90 8.29 9.81 0.52
N LYS A 91 9.31 9.12 -0.01
CA LYS A 91 9.23 7.70 -0.34
C LYS A 91 8.85 6.84 0.87
N ARG A 92 9.50 7.05 2.02
CA ARG A 92 9.17 6.32 3.25
C ARG A 92 7.73 6.57 3.71
N GLN A 93 7.24 7.82 3.64
CA GLN A 93 5.86 8.14 4.00
C GLN A 93 4.84 7.51 3.03
N LEU A 94 5.17 7.45 1.74
CA LEU A 94 4.36 6.74 0.73
C LEU A 94 4.34 5.23 0.98
N GLU A 95 5.46 4.61 1.36
CA GLU A 95 5.52 3.21 1.77
C GLU A 95 4.59 2.92 2.95
N ASP A 96 4.63 3.75 3.98
CA ASP A 96 3.75 3.62 5.15
C ASP A 96 2.27 3.85 4.81
N HIS A 97 1.98 4.76 3.88
CA HIS A 97 0.62 4.97 3.38
C HIS A 97 0.13 3.77 2.57
N ALA A 98 0.95 3.26 1.64
CA ALA A 98 0.65 2.07 0.85
C ALA A 98 0.41 0.85 1.74
N ARG A 99 1.24 0.66 2.77
CA ARG A 99 1.06 -0.40 3.77
C ARG A 99 -0.25 -0.25 4.53
N ARG A 100 -0.59 0.96 4.99
CA ARG A 100 -1.87 1.23 5.67
C ARG A 100 -3.08 1.04 4.74
N MET A 101 -2.96 1.42 3.48
CA MET A 101 -3.99 1.18 2.46
C MET A 101 -4.15 -0.31 2.18
N GLN A 102 -3.07 -1.08 2.08
CA GLN A 102 -3.17 -2.55 1.95
C GLN A 102 -3.82 -3.19 3.18
N LEU A 103 -3.55 -2.68 4.39
CA LEU A 103 -4.22 -3.14 5.61
C LEU A 103 -5.71 -2.76 5.63
N LYS A 104 -6.10 -1.59 5.11
CA LYS A 104 -7.49 -1.13 5.01
C LYS A 104 -8.26 -1.81 3.87
N THR A 105 -7.65 -2.07 2.72
CA THR A 105 -8.29 -2.84 1.63
C THR A 105 -8.48 -4.30 2.01
N LYS A 106 -7.66 -4.84 2.92
CA LYS A 106 -7.90 -6.13 3.56
C LYS A 106 -9.04 -6.12 4.59
N ALA A 107 -9.67 -4.98 4.86
CA ALA A 107 -10.78 -4.85 5.81
C ALA A 107 -12.18 -5.01 5.17
N HIS A 108 -12.28 -5.47 3.92
CA HIS A 108 -13.58 -5.61 3.23
C HIS A 108 -14.09 -7.03 2.99
N ALA A 109 -13.51 -8.04 3.63
CA ALA A 109 -14.29 -9.21 3.97
C ALA A 109 -13.83 -9.66 5.35
N ALA A 110 -14.70 -9.47 6.33
CA ALA A 110 -14.47 -9.96 7.68
C ALA A 110 -14.20 -11.46 7.58
N ASP A 111 -13.20 -11.93 8.32
CA ASP A 111 -12.93 -13.35 8.37
C ASP A 111 -14.20 -14.07 8.86
N GLN A 112 -14.74 -14.94 8.03
CA GLN A 112 -15.87 -15.80 8.35
C GLN A 112 -15.35 -17.14 8.86
N ILE A 113 -16.13 -17.75 9.75
CA ILE A 113 -15.90 -19.11 10.23
C ILE A 113 -16.98 -20.00 9.62
N GLY A 114 -16.57 -21.16 9.12
CA GLY A 114 -17.46 -22.20 8.62
C GLY A 114 -16.79 -23.55 8.73
N HIS A 115 -17.44 -24.56 8.16
CA HIS A 115 -16.89 -25.91 8.10
C HIS A 115 -16.75 -26.36 6.66
N VAL A 116 -15.73 -27.17 6.37
CA VAL A 116 -15.61 -27.83 5.06
C VAL A 116 -16.83 -28.74 4.88
N ALA A 117 -17.72 -28.40 3.97
CA ALA A 117 -18.91 -29.18 3.69
C ALA A 117 -18.58 -30.37 2.80
N ARG A 118 -17.72 -30.15 1.80
CA ARG A 118 -17.27 -31.14 0.81
C ARG A 118 -15.87 -30.81 0.31
N ILE A 119 -15.08 -31.83 0.01
CA ILE A 119 -13.76 -31.66 -0.61
C ILE A 119 -13.53 -32.70 -1.71
N PHE A 120 -13.00 -32.24 -2.84
CA PHE A 120 -12.73 -33.02 -4.04
C PHE A 120 -11.21 -33.02 -4.27
N TYR A 121 -10.51 -34.03 -3.74
CA TYR A 121 -9.04 -34.05 -3.73
C TYR A 121 -8.44 -34.15 -5.14
N GLU A 122 -9.05 -34.94 -6.02
CA GLU A 122 -8.54 -35.14 -7.38
C GLU A 122 -8.70 -33.89 -8.24
N GLU A 123 -9.83 -33.19 -8.08
CA GLU A 123 -10.16 -31.97 -8.81
C GLU A 123 -9.61 -30.70 -8.16
N GLY A 124 -9.10 -30.77 -6.93
CA GLY A 124 -8.40 -29.68 -6.26
C GLY A 124 -9.29 -28.56 -5.74
N TYR A 125 -10.54 -28.84 -5.38
CA TYR A 125 -11.45 -27.83 -4.84
C TYR A 125 -12.37 -28.37 -3.74
N GLY A 126 -13.09 -27.49 -3.05
CA GLY A 126 -14.08 -27.85 -2.06
C GLY A 126 -15.12 -26.77 -1.82
N PHE A 127 -16.02 -27.03 -0.88
CA PHE A 127 -17.06 -26.11 -0.45
C PHE A 127 -17.03 -25.92 1.06
N ILE A 128 -17.21 -24.69 1.51
CA ILE A 128 -17.32 -24.31 2.92
C ILE A 128 -18.75 -23.87 3.19
N ARG A 129 -19.36 -24.41 4.23
CA ARG A 129 -20.67 -23.95 4.70
C ARG A 129 -20.48 -22.99 5.87
N GLY A 130 -20.96 -21.75 5.70
CA GLY A 130 -21.03 -20.75 6.76
C GLY A 130 -22.28 -20.91 7.63
N GLN A 131 -22.45 -20.01 8.61
CA GLN A 131 -23.62 -19.98 9.50
C GLN A 131 -24.94 -19.67 8.75
N ASP A 132 -24.85 -19.04 7.59
CA ASP A 132 -25.97 -18.69 6.72
C ASP A 132 -26.46 -19.87 5.84
N SER A 133 -25.91 -21.07 6.03
CA SER A 133 -26.17 -22.27 5.21
C SER A 133 -25.80 -22.14 3.73
N VAL A 134 -25.15 -21.04 3.34
CA VAL A 134 -24.66 -20.82 1.97
C VAL A 134 -23.32 -21.52 1.82
N GLU A 135 -23.22 -22.37 0.81
CA GLU A 135 -21.96 -23.02 0.43
C GLU A 135 -21.11 -22.10 -0.43
N ARG A 136 -19.83 -22.00 -0.08
CA ARG A 136 -18.83 -21.16 -0.74
C ARG A 136 -17.74 -22.03 -1.33
N TYR A 137 -17.51 -21.86 -2.61
CA TYR A 137 -16.48 -22.59 -3.34
C TYR A 137 -15.08 -22.14 -2.91
N PHE A 138 -14.12 -23.05 -2.75
CA PHE A 138 -12.70 -22.73 -2.64
C PHE A 138 -11.85 -23.67 -3.50
N HIS A 139 -10.75 -23.15 -4.03
CA HIS A 139 -9.76 -23.93 -4.79
C HIS A 139 -8.55 -24.21 -3.91
N ARG A 140 -7.77 -25.26 -4.22
CA ARG A 140 -6.51 -25.62 -3.54
C ARG A 140 -5.55 -24.43 -3.35
N ASP A 141 -5.48 -23.55 -4.35
CA ASP A 141 -4.57 -22.39 -4.32
C ASP A 141 -5.01 -21.30 -3.33
N ASN A 142 -6.24 -21.40 -2.82
CA ASN A 142 -6.77 -20.48 -1.81
C ASN A 142 -6.60 -21.02 -0.37
N VAL A 143 -6.05 -22.22 -0.19
CA VAL A 143 -5.76 -22.81 1.12
C VAL A 143 -4.38 -22.36 1.60
N ILE A 144 -4.33 -21.81 2.82
CA ILE A 144 -3.11 -21.25 3.41
C ILE A 144 -2.46 -22.24 4.38
N ASP A 145 -3.25 -22.85 5.26
CA ASP A 145 -2.76 -23.75 6.32
C ASP A 145 -3.93 -24.58 6.89
N PRO A 146 -3.81 -25.91 7.04
CA PRO A 146 -2.76 -26.78 6.51
C PRO A 146 -2.83 -26.89 4.97
N SER A 147 -1.96 -27.68 4.34
CA SER A 147 -2.08 -27.99 2.91
C SER A 147 -3.47 -28.56 2.57
N PHE A 148 -3.95 -28.32 1.35
CA PHE A 148 -5.28 -28.75 0.90
C PHE A 148 -5.54 -30.25 1.10
N GLU A 149 -4.51 -31.08 0.97
CA GLU A 149 -4.59 -32.55 1.13
C GLU A 149 -4.86 -32.98 2.59
N LEU A 150 -4.65 -32.08 3.56
CA LEU A 150 -4.89 -32.35 4.98
C LEU A 150 -6.26 -31.87 5.46
N LEU A 151 -6.98 -31.07 4.67
CA LEU A 151 -8.34 -30.65 5.01
C LEU A 151 -9.29 -31.82 4.86
N GLN A 152 -10.25 -31.95 5.78
CA GLN A 152 -11.28 -32.97 5.80
C GLN A 152 -12.67 -32.34 5.87
N GLU A 153 -13.68 -33.06 5.39
CA GLU A 153 -15.07 -32.66 5.62
C GLU A 153 -15.36 -32.56 7.13
N GLY A 154 -15.96 -31.45 7.55
CA GLY A 154 -16.21 -31.11 8.95
C GLY A 154 -15.19 -30.17 9.59
N ASP A 155 -13.99 -30.02 9.00
CA ASP A 155 -12.96 -29.14 9.55
C ASP A 155 -13.45 -27.71 9.67
N GLU A 156 -13.28 -27.12 10.85
CA GLU A 156 -13.52 -25.71 11.06
C GLU A 156 -12.45 -24.90 10.32
N VAL A 157 -12.91 -24.06 9.41
CA VAL A 157 -12.04 -23.20 8.62
C VAL A 157 -12.46 -21.76 8.75
N LYS A 158 -11.43 -20.92 8.79
CA LYS A 158 -11.53 -19.48 8.69
C LYS A 158 -11.26 -19.09 7.25
N PHE A 159 -12.10 -18.25 6.66
CA PHE A 159 -11.99 -17.85 5.27
C PHE A 159 -12.49 -16.42 5.06
N ILE A 160 -12.23 -15.88 3.88
CA ILE A 160 -12.67 -14.57 3.45
C ILE A 160 -13.60 -14.76 2.25
N GLU A 161 -14.83 -14.27 2.35
CA GLU A 161 -15.78 -14.30 1.24
C GLU A 161 -15.42 -13.25 0.18
N GLU A 162 -15.33 -13.66 -1.08
CA GLU A 162 -15.16 -12.76 -2.21
C GLU A 162 -16.52 -12.25 -2.70
N LEU A 163 -16.80 -10.99 -2.40
CA LEU A 163 -17.99 -10.29 -2.87
C LEU A 163 -17.86 -9.91 -4.35
N GLY A 164 -18.85 -10.26 -5.17
CA GLY A 164 -18.93 -9.87 -6.58
C GLY A 164 -18.53 -10.94 -7.60
N ALA A 165 -18.25 -12.17 -7.16
CA ALA A 165 -18.15 -13.33 -8.05
C ALA A 165 -19.55 -13.84 -8.45
N GLU A 166 -19.67 -14.47 -9.63
CA GLU A 166 -20.93 -15.09 -10.10
C GLU A 166 -21.39 -16.23 -9.17
N THR A 167 -20.47 -16.82 -8.41
CA THR A 167 -20.72 -17.81 -7.36
C THR A 167 -20.06 -17.38 -6.05
N PRO A 168 -20.68 -17.62 -4.88
CA PRO A 168 -20.06 -17.35 -3.59
C PRO A 168 -18.72 -18.10 -3.46
N GLN A 169 -17.62 -17.36 -3.34
CA GLN A 169 -16.27 -17.92 -3.28
C GLN A 169 -15.59 -17.57 -1.95
N ALA A 170 -14.88 -18.54 -1.40
CA ALA A 170 -14.02 -18.40 -0.25
C ALA A 170 -12.55 -18.34 -0.70
N LYS A 171 -11.84 -17.34 -0.18
CA LYS A 171 -10.40 -17.14 -0.32
C LYS A 171 -9.74 -17.19 1.04
N ARG A 172 -8.41 -17.44 1.04
CA ARG A 172 -7.59 -17.47 2.25
C ARG A 172 -8.15 -18.43 3.32
N VAL A 173 -8.46 -19.64 2.88
CA VAL A 173 -9.00 -20.71 3.73
C VAL A 173 -7.88 -21.24 4.62
N SER A 174 -8.12 -21.27 5.93
CA SER A 174 -7.19 -21.86 6.89
C SER A 174 -7.95 -22.59 7.98
N ALA A 175 -7.53 -23.79 8.36
CA ALA A 175 -8.15 -24.51 9.47
C ALA A 175 -7.86 -23.78 10.79
N GLY A 176 -8.91 -23.62 11.61
CA GLY A 176 -8.76 -23.17 12.99
C GLY A 176 -8.03 -24.25 13.78
N LYS A 177 -6.98 -23.89 14.53
CA LYS A 177 -6.23 -24.83 15.38
C LYS A 177 -7.10 -25.37 16.53
N HIS A 178 -8.10 -26.22 16.28
CA HIS A 178 -8.78 -26.99 17.32
C HIS A 178 -9.61 -28.14 16.72
N HIS A 179 -8.97 -29.27 16.40
CA HIS A 179 -9.45 -30.59 16.84
C HIS A 179 -8.33 -31.64 16.73
N LEU A 180 -7.78 -32.04 17.87
CA LEU A 180 -7.17 -33.36 18.04
C LEU A 180 -8.32 -34.28 18.43
N PRO A 181 -8.62 -35.38 17.70
CA PRO A 181 -9.44 -36.43 18.26
C PRO A 181 -8.63 -37.22 19.31
N GLU A 182 -9.26 -37.51 20.45
CA GLU A 182 -8.88 -38.61 21.36
C GLU A 182 -9.07 -39.97 20.67
#